data_AF-A0A2K4MR73-F1
#
_entry.id   AF-A0A2K4MR73-F1
#
_cell.length_a   1.000
_cell.length_b   1.000
_cell.length_c   1.000
_cell.angle_alpha   90.00
_cell.angle_beta   90.00
_cell.angle_gamma   90.00
#
_symmetry.space_group_name_H-M   'P 1'
#
loop_
_entity.id
_entity.type
_entity.pdbx_description
1 polymer ?
#
loop_
_entity_poly.entity_id
_entity_poly.type
_entity_poly.pdbx_seq_one_letter_code
_entity_poly.pdbx_strand_id
1 'polypeptide(L)'
;MANGILTQALNNLLQTEATIRAFQGLPDSAVSIQRNAEQVVDQLVPQIRTLQTDTQSVGQRLQSQVQGLLANFDQASPQQIKDSVSQMQAEAGPLSQQLQTVQQACFSSNNQLASDSQQLQAITAQLQANIAGLQSNLAGAQQELDALNKKKLYLIGLGILGLPGLIAMAVLLSQAQDKVNSLEGQIKSLQSQINQQQSFRDQTSHFSGDMSDLIDKVGKINNSLQFVSSDLVNALNDLDQSNKAAAKVFLTAASMEINTMLQDAS
;
A
#
# COMPACT_ATOMS: atom_id res chain seq x y z
N MET A 1 25.65 2.07 -8.60
CA MET A 1 25.19 0.81 -7.98
C MET A 1 23.68 0.83 -8.07
N ALA A 2 23.07 -0.08 -8.82
CA ALA A 2 21.61 -0.18 -8.83
C ALA A 2 21.20 -0.61 -7.42
N ASN A 3 20.38 0.18 -6.74
CA ASN A 3 19.83 -0.23 -5.45
C ASN A 3 19.05 -1.53 -5.66
N GLY A 4 19.21 -2.45 -4.73
CA GLY A 4 18.38 -3.63 -4.55
C GLY A 4 16.91 -3.55 -4.89
N ILE A 5 16.33 -4.65 -5.39
CA ILE A 5 14.90 -4.69 -5.68
C ILE A 5 14.05 -4.48 -4.42
N LEU A 6 14.49 -4.98 -3.26
CA LEU A 6 13.80 -4.80 -1.98
C LEU A 6 13.95 -3.35 -1.47
N THR A 7 15.14 -2.77 -1.61
CA THR A 7 15.38 -1.35 -1.26
C THR A 7 14.56 -0.41 -2.13
N GLN A 8 14.40 -0.70 -3.42
CA GLN A 8 13.53 0.10 -4.31
C GLN A 8 12.07 0.03 -3.86
N ALA A 9 11.55 -1.16 -3.57
CA ALA A 9 10.18 -1.33 -3.08
C ALA A 9 9.94 -0.57 -1.77
N LEU A 10 10.88 -0.64 -0.82
CA LEU A 10 10.82 0.12 0.44
C LEU A 10 10.82 1.64 0.21
N ASN A 11 11.64 2.14 -0.72
CA ASN A 11 11.69 3.57 -1.00
C ASN A 11 10.40 4.08 -1.63
N ASN A 12 9.80 3.31 -2.54
CA ASN A 12 8.51 3.65 -3.14
C ASN A 12 7.42 3.71 -2.05
N LEU A 13 7.36 2.69 -1.19
CA LEU A 13 6.44 2.64 -0.06
C LEU A 13 6.56 3.87 0.84
N LEU A 14 7.80 4.24 1.22
CA LEU A 14 8.08 5.42 2.05
C LEU A 14 7.69 6.73 1.37
N GLN A 15 7.93 6.85 0.06
CA GLN A 15 7.55 8.03 -0.70
C GLN A 15 6.03 8.19 -0.78
N THR A 16 5.32 7.08 -0.98
CA THR A 16 3.86 7.09 -1.04
C THR A 16 3.25 7.38 0.34
N GLU A 17 3.79 6.80 1.44
CA GLU A 17 3.39 7.17 2.81
C GLU A 17 3.57 8.67 3.07
N ALA A 18 4.72 9.23 2.73
CA ALA A 18 4.98 10.65 2.95
C ALA A 18 3.97 11.54 2.21
N THR A 19 3.52 11.09 1.02
CA THR A 19 2.48 11.77 0.25
C THR A 19 1.12 11.65 0.93
N ILE A 20 0.75 10.46 1.43
CA ILE A 20 -0.47 10.21 2.20
C ILE A 20 -0.51 11.08 3.47
N ARG A 21 0.61 11.17 4.19
CA ARG A 21 0.73 12.00 5.41
C ARG A 21 0.59 13.49 5.14
N ALA A 22 0.96 13.95 3.94
CA ALA A 22 0.88 15.36 3.58
C ALA A 22 -0.55 15.88 3.36
N PHE A 23 -1.55 15.00 3.21
CA PHE A 23 -2.94 15.41 3.08
C PHE A 23 -3.47 16.06 4.37
N GLN A 24 -4.12 17.20 4.21
CA GLN A 24 -4.76 17.96 5.30
C GLN A 24 -6.25 18.14 5.03
N GLY A 25 -7.04 18.35 6.09
CA GLY A 25 -8.49 18.58 5.97
C GLY A 25 -9.27 17.35 5.55
N LEU A 26 -8.71 16.16 5.75
CA LEU A 26 -9.36 14.88 5.50
C LEU A 26 -10.51 14.63 6.49
N PRO A 27 -11.58 13.92 6.08
CA PRO A 27 -12.58 13.42 7.02
C PRO A 27 -11.98 12.39 7.99
N ASP A 28 -12.58 12.19 9.16
CA ASP A 28 -12.06 11.32 10.24
C ASP A 28 -11.67 9.91 9.78
N SER A 29 -12.49 9.33 8.90
CA SER A 29 -12.25 8.01 8.30
C SER A 29 -11.04 7.96 7.36
N ALA A 30 -10.71 9.05 6.68
CA ALA A 30 -9.47 9.15 5.92
C ALA A 30 -8.25 9.43 6.83
N VAL A 31 -8.46 10.11 7.96
CA VAL A 31 -7.42 10.28 8.99
C VAL A 31 -7.04 8.95 9.63
N SER A 32 -7.98 8.03 9.88
CA SER A 32 -7.63 6.68 10.35
C SER A 32 -6.77 5.92 9.34
N ILE A 33 -7.05 6.07 8.05
CA ILE A 33 -6.30 5.40 6.98
C ILE A 33 -4.89 5.98 6.85
N GLN A 34 -4.77 7.31 6.98
CA GLN A 34 -3.48 7.98 7.05
C GLN A 34 -2.63 7.42 8.21
N ARG A 35 -3.22 7.30 9.41
CA ARG A 35 -2.54 6.68 10.57
C ARG A 35 -2.20 5.21 10.36
N ASN A 36 -3.06 4.45 9.69
CA ASN A 36 -2.77 3.06 9.36
C ASN A 36 -1.55 2.96 8.43
N ALA A 37 -1.46 3.81 7.40
CA ALA A 37 -0.30 3.84 6.51
C ALA A 37 0.99 4.19 7.26
N GLU A 38 0.95 5.17 8.17
CA GLU A 38 2.07 5.51 9.07
C GLU A 38 2.49 4.31 9.93
N GLN A 39 1.54 3.65 10.58
CA GLN A 39 1.82 2.47 11.41
C GLN A 39 2.42 1.31 10.61
N VAL A 40 1.96 1.09 9.37
CA VAL A 40 2.52 0.08 8.47
C VAL A 40 3.99 0.39 8.21
N VAL A 41 4.33 1.64 7.90
CA VAL A 41 5.73 2.05 7.69
C VAL A 41 6.55 1.89 8.97
N ASP A 42 6.07 2.41 10.10
CA ASP A 42 6.80 2.39 11.37
C ASP A 42 7.06 0.97 11.88
N GLN A 43 6.16 0.02 11.61
CA GLN A 43 6.30 -1.36 12.05
C GLN A 43 7.07 -2.23 11.06
N LEU A 44 6.73 -2.17 9.77
CA LEU A 44 7.27 -3.10 8.77
C LEU A 44 8.64 -2.66 8.25
N VAL A 45 8.89 -1.38 8.02
CA VAL A 45 10.14 -0.93 7.41
C VAL A 45 11.36 -1.32 8.25
N PRO A 46 11.37 -1.14 9.60
CA PRO A 46 12.48 -1.62 10.42
C PRO A 46 12.67 -3.13 10.32
N GLN A 47 11.58 -3.91 10.35
CA GLN A 47 11.64 -5.37 10.28
C GLN A 47 12.21 -5.85 8.94
N ILE A 48 11.80 -5.24 7.84
CA ILE A 48 12.28 -5.58 6.50
C ILE A 48 13.74 -5.17 6.32
N ARG A 49 14.18 -4.05 6.88
CA ARG A 49 15.60 -3.66 6.86
C ARG A 49 16.49 -4.61 7.67
N THR A 50 16.01 -5.03 8.84
CA THR A 50 16.68 -6.07 9.63
C THR A 50 16.75 -7.37 8.84
N LEU A 51 15.62 -7.80 8.26
CA LEU A 51 15.57 -8.97 7.37
C LEU A 51 16.56 -8.86 6.22
N GLN A 52 16.63 -7.70 5.53
CA GLN A 52 17.57 -7.47 4.44
C GLN A 52 19.03 -7.67 4.91
N THR A 53 19.37 -7.11 6.07
CA THR A 53 20.70 -7.23 6.67
C THR A 53 21.02 -8.68 7.03
N ASP A 54 20.07 -9.38 7.65
CA ASP A 54 20.22 -10.77 8.06
C ASP A 54 20.31 -11.71 6.85
N THR A 55 19.51 -11.50 5.81
CA THR A 55 19.59 -12.25 4.55
C THR A 55 20.96 -12.07 3.90
N GLN A 56 21.50 -10.85 3.84
CA GLN A 56 22.83 -10.62 3.28
C GLN A 56 23.92 -11.31 4.13
N SER A 57 23.86 -11.14 5.45
CA SER A 57 24.84 -11.70 6.39
C SER A 57 24.84 -13.24 6.40
N VAL A 58 23.67 -13.87 6.53
CA VAL A 58 23.49 -15.32 6.48
C VAL A 58 23.81 -15.84 5.08
N GLY A 59 23.28 -15.21 4.03
CA GLY A 59 23.50 -15.63 2.65
C GLY A 59 24.99 -15.65 2.27
N GLN A 60 25.78 -14.65 2.68
CA GLN A 60 27.22 -14.63 2.44
C GLN A 60 27.95 -15.76 3.18
N ARG A 61 27.55 -16.07 4.42
CA ARG A 61 28.11 -17.21 5.16
C ARG A 61 27.78 -18.54 4.48
N LEU A 62 26.51 -18.76 4.13
CA LEU A 62 26.08 -19.95 3.42
C LEU A 62 26.82 -20.10 2.07
N GLN A 63 26.97 -19.01 1.33
CA GLN A 63 27.70 -18.97 0.06
C GLN A 63 29.16 -19.40 0.25
N SER A 64 29.85 -18.84 1.24
CA SER A 64 31.24 -19.20 1.53
C SER A 64 31.37 -20.66 1.96
N GLN A 65 30.44 -21.16 2.78
CA GLN A 65 30.45 -22.55 3.26
C GLN A 65 30.20 -23.53 2.12
N VAL A 66 29.18 -23.31 1.30
CA VAL A 66 28.86 -24.22 0.19
C VAL A 66 29.96 -24.21 -0.88
N GLN A 67 30.56 -23.05 -1.20
CA GLN A 67 31.67 -22.97 -2.16
C GLN A 67 32.93 -23.66 -1.62
N GLY A 68 33.27 -23.45 -0.35
CA GLY A 68 34.39 -24.12 0.30
C GLY A 68 34.21 -25.63 0.35
N LEU A 69 32.99 -26.09 0.64
CA LEU A 69 32.63 -27.51 0.62
C LEU A 69 32.70 -28.09 -0.78
N LEU A 70 32.16 -27.42 -1.79
CA LEU A 70 32.19 -27.87 -3.20
C LEU A 70 33.63 -27.96 -3.74
N ALA A 71 34.49 -27.00 -3.39
CA ALA A 71 35.89 -26.99 -3.80
C ALA A 71 36.69 -28.18 -3.25
N ASN A 72 36.37 -28.62 -2.02
CA ASN A 72 37.05 -29.73 -1.35
C ASN A 72 36.20 -31.02 -1.31
N PHE A 73 35.11 -31.06 -2.09
CA PHE A 73 34.06 -32.06 -1.93
C PHE A 73 34.58 -33.48 -2.12
N ASP A 74 35.44 -33.68 -3.12
CA ASP A 74 35.95 -35.00 -3.47
C ASP A 74 36.92 -35.52 -2.40
N GLN A 75 37.64 -34.65 -1.68
CA GLN A 75 38.52 -35.03 -0.56
C GLN A 75 37.80 -35.14 0.79
N ALA A 76 36.64 -34.49 0.96
CA ALA A 76 35.87 -34.54 2.20
C ALA A 76 35.25 -35.93 2.44
N SER A 77 35.33 -36.40 3.69
CA SER A 77 34.62 -37.60 4.14
C SER A 77 33.09 -37.36 4.15
N PRO A 78 32.26 -38.40 3.99
CA PRO A 78 30.81 -38.26 4.06
C PRO A 78 30.33 -37.58 5.35
N GLN A 79 30.97 -37.87 6.49
CA GLN A 79 30.61 -37.25 7.77
C GLN A 79 30.91 -35.75 7.77
N GLN A 80 32.07 -35.31 7.27
CA GLN A 80 32.39 -33.87 7.16
C GLN A 80 31.41 -33.12 6.27
N ILE A 81 30.95 -33.75 5.18
CA ILE A 81 29.94 -33.16 4.30
C ILE A 81 28.62 -33.03 5.06
N LYS A 82 28.16 -34.09 5.76
CA LYS A 82 26.94 -34.05 6.58
C LYS A 82 27.02 -32.96 7.65
N ASP A 83 28.12 -32.88 8.40
CA ASP A 83 28.30 -31.89 9.46
C ASP A 83 28.21 -30.45 8.90
N SER A 84 28.85 -30.20 7.75
CA SER A 84 28.79 -28.90 7.07
C SER A 84 27.37 -28.55 6.59
N VAL A 85 26.66 -29.53 6.04
CA VAL A 85 25.28 -29.35 5.56
C VAL A 85 24.31 -29.11 6.73
N SER A 86 24.45 -29.84 7.83
CA SER A 86 23.66 -29.63 9.05
C SER A 86 23.93 -28.26 9.67
N GLN A 87 25.17 -27.77 9.65
CA GLN A 87 25.49 -26.40 10.07
C GLN A 87 24.79 -25.36 9.19
N MET A 88 24.85 -25.52 7.87
CA MET A 88 24.16 -24.61 6.94
C MET A 88 22.63 -24.58 7.18
N GLN A 89 22.02 -25.73 7.47
CA GLN A 89 20.59 -25.78 7.85
C GLN A 89 20.30 -25.04 9.15
N ALA A 90 21.16 -25.21 10.17
CA ALA A 90 21.01 -24.53 11.45
C ALA A 90 21.14 -23.00 11.30
N GLU A 91 22.00 -22.52 10.39
CA GLU A 91 22.13 -21.09 10.08
C GLU A 91 20.95 -20.54 9.26
N ALA A 92 20.38 -21.33 8.34
CA ALA A 92 19.24 -20.94 7.52
C ALA A 92 17.90 -20.90 8.30
N GLY A 93 17.75 -21.75 9.32
CA GLY A 93 16.51 -21.91 10.07
C GLY A 93 15.95 -20.61 10.67
N PRO A 94 16.73 -19.83 11.46
CA PRO A 94 16.26 -18.57 12.03
C PRO A 94 15.83 -17.55 10.96
N LEU A 95 16.58 -17.46 9.85
CA LEU A 95 16.23 -16.56 8.75
C LEU A 95 14.89 -16.93 8.11
N SER A 96 14.60 -18.23 7.97
CA SER A 96 13.32 -18.70 7.45
C SER A 96 12.14 -18.31 8.34
N GLN A 97 12.29 -18.41 9.67
CA GLN A 97 11.26 -17.98 10.62
C GLN A 97 11.00 -16.48 10.56
N GLN A 98 12.06 -15.69 10.42
CA GLN A 98 11.98 -14.24 10.28
C GLN A 98 11.27 -13.85 8.97
N LEU A 99 11.59 -14.50 7.85
CA LEU A 99 10.94 -14.30 6.55
C LEU A 99 9.43 -14.58 6.64
N GLN A 100 9.03 -15.70 7.25
CA GLN A 100 7.62 -16.04 7.43
C GLN A 100 6.88 -14.99 8.28
N THR A 101 7.52 -14.53 9.36
CA THR A 101 6.95 -13.51 10.25
C THR A 101 6.73 -12.19 9.51
N VAL A 102 7.74 -11.70 8.80
CA VAL A 102 7.67 -10.47 8.02
C VAL A 102 6.65 -10.58 6.90
N GLN A 103 6.62 -11.72 6.19
CA GLN A 103 5.66 -11.95 5.12
C GLN A 103 4.21 -11.95 5.64
N GLN A 104 3.95 -12.60 6.77
CA GLN A 104 2.64 -12.58 7.42
C GLN A 104 2.22 -11.17 7.85
N ALA A 105 3.16 -10.39 8.40
CA ALA A 105 2.92 -9.01 8.78
C ALA A 105 2.57 -8.14 7.55
N CYS A 106 3.31 -8.30 6.45
CA CYS A 106 3.03 -7.60 5.20
C CYS A 106 1.63 -7.94 4.65
N PHE A 107 1.25 -9.22 4.63
CA PHE A 107 -0.10 -9.63 4.20
C PHE A 107 -1.20 -9.05 5.09
N SER A 108 -1.00 -9.06 6.41
CA SER A 108 -1.96 -8.48 7.35
C SER A 108 -2.15 -6.98 7.10
N SER A 109 -1.06 -6.24 6.92
CA SER A 109 -1.09 -4.82 6.59
C SER A 109 -1.76 -4.54 5.25
N ASN A 110 -1.48 -5.32 4.21
CA ASN A 110 -2.10 -5.13 2.90
C ASN A 110 -3.61 -5.41 2.92
N ASN A 111 -4.06 -6.41 3.68
CA ASN A 111 -5.49 -6.68 3.88
C ASN A 111 -6.20 -5.53 4.60
N GLN A 112 -5.54 -4.91 5.58
CA GLN A 112 -6.08 -3.71 6.24
C GLN A 112 -6.21 -2.55 5.25
N LEU A 113 -5.20 -2.31 4.41
CA LEU A 113 -5.25 -1.27 3.37
C LEU A 113 -6.35 -1.51 2.34
N ALA A 114 -6.63 -2.77 1.99
CA ALA A 114 -7.74 -3.11 1.11
C ALA A 114 -9.10 -2.76 1.75
N SER A 115 -9.28 -3.02 3.04
CA SER A 115 -10.46 -2.61 3.81
C SER A 115 -10.61 -1.09 3.86
N ASP A 116 -9.52 -0.39 4.13
CA ASP A 116 -9.44 1.08 4.17
C ASP A 116 -9.85 1.70 2.81
N SER A 117 -9.39 1.13 1.70
CA SER A 117 -9.78 1.53 0.35
C SER A 117 -11.28 1.38 0.09
N GLN A 118 -11.91 0.30 0.56
CA GLN A 118 -13.36 0.11 0.46
C GLN A 118 -14.14 1.16 1.26
N GLN A 119 -13.65 1.53 2.45
CA GLN A 119 -14.26 2.58 3.26
C GLN A 119 -14.20 3.94 2.56
N LEU A 120 -13.06 4.29 1.94
CA LEU A 120 -12.92 5.52 1.14
C LEU A 120 -13.90 5.59 -0.03
N GLN A 121 -14.13 4.47 -0.71
CA GLN A 121 -15.10 4.40 -1.81
C GLN A 121 -16.53 4.67 -1.32
N ALA A 122 -16.92 4.10 -0.18
CA ALA A 122 -18.24 4.33 0.41
C ALA A 122 -18.45 5.82 0.77
N ILE A 123 -17.44 6.47 1.34
CA ILE A 123 -17.50 7.90 1.68
C ILE A 123 -17.60 8.76 0.42
N THR A 124 -16.81 8.44 -0.60
CA THR A 124 -16.87 9.16 -1.89
C THR A 124 -18.27 9.06 -2.51
N ALA A 125 -18.88 7.86 -2.49
CA ALA A 125 -20.24 7.65 -2.98
C ALA A 125 -21.28 8.46 -2.18
N GLN A 126 -21.14 8.52 -0.85
CA GLN A 126 -22.02 9.32 0.00
C GLN A 126 -21.92 10.83 -0.31
N LEU A 127 -20.70 11.35 -0.53
CA LEU A 127 -20.51 12.75 -0.92
C LEU A 127 -21.13 13.06 -2.29
N GLN A 128 -21.01 12.15 -3.25
CA GLN A 128 -21.64 12.30 -4.57
C GLN A 128 -23.17 12.33 -4.46
N ALA A 129 -23.77 11.48 -3.62
CA ALA A 129 -25.20 11.49 -3.35
C ALA A 129 -25.65 12.82 -2.72
N ASN A 130 -24.87 13.35 -1.76
CA ASN A 130 -25.15 14.64 -1.13
C ASN A 130 -25.11 15.80 -2.15
N ILE A 131 -24.14 15.79 -3.07
CA ILE A 131 -24.08 16.78 -4.15
C ILE A 131 -25.30 16.69 -5.06
N ALA A 132 -25.72 15.48 -5.46
CA ALA A 132 -26.90 15.32 -6.30
C ALA A 132 -28.17 15.88 -5.63
N GLY A 133 -28.33 15.66 -4.31
CA GLY A 133 -29.41 16.25 -3.53
C GLY A 133 -29.34 17.78 -3.48
N LEU A 134 -28.16 18.35 -3.24
CA LEU A 134 -27.96 19.80 -3.24
C LEU A 134 -28.17 20.43 -4.61
N GLN A 135 -27.77 19.77 -5.70
CA GLN A 135 -28.02 20.22 -7.07
C GLN A 135 -29.51 20.28 -7.39
N SER A 136 -30.28 19.28 -6.93
CA SER A 136 -31.74 19.30 -7.03
C SER A 136 -32.36 20.49 -6.28
N ASN A 137 -31.91 20.73 -5.04
CA ASN A 137 -32.35 21.88 -4.24
C ASN A 137 -31.97 23.21 -4.88
N LEU A 138 -30.77 23.31 -5.48
CA LEU A 138 -30.30 24.50 -6.18
C LEU A 138 -31.18 24.79 -7.40
N ALA A 139 -31.49 23.77 -8.21
CA ALA A 139 -32.38 23.92 -9.36
C ALA A 139 -33.77 24.43 -8.94
N GLY A 140 -34.33 23.88 -7.85
CA GLY A 140 -35.59 24.37 -7.27
C GLY A 140 -35.51 25.82 -6.80
N ALA A 141 -34.43 26.20 -6.10
CA ALA A 141 -34.23 27.57 -5.62
C ALA A 141 -34.03 28.58 -6.77
N GLN A 142 -33.36 28.16 -7.85
CA GLN A 142 -33.21 28.97 -9.06
C GLN A 142 -34.55 29.21 -9.78
N GLN A 143 -35.40 28.18 -9.86
CA GLN A 143 -36.76 28.34 -10.41
C GLN A 143 -37.62 29.29 -9.57
N GLU A 144 -37.52 29.21 -8.23
CA GLU A 144 -38.19 30.12 -7.30
C GLU A 144 -37.71 31.57 -7.51
N LEU A 145 -36.39 31.77 -7.61
CA LEU A 145 -35.79 33.07 -7.89
C LEU A 145 -36.25 33.65 -9.23
N ASP A 146 -36.32 32.83 -10.28
CA ASP A 146 -36.81 33.23 -11.60
C ASP A 146 -38.29 33.64 -11.58
N ALA A 147 -39.12 32.91 -10.83
CA ALA A 147 -40.52 33.25 -10.63
C ALA A 147 -40.68 34.59 -9.90
N LEU A 148 -39.85 34.85 -8.87
CA LEU A 148 -39.82 36.13 -8.16
C LEU A 148 -39.35 37.26 -9.08
N ASN A 149 -38.34 37.03 -9.92
CA ASN A 149 -37.87 38.02 -10.91
C ASN A 149 -38.95 38.36 -11.94
N LYS A 150 -39.72 37.38 -12.42
CA LYS A 150 -40.87 37.62 -13.31
C LYS A 150 -41.97 38.44 -12.61
N LYS A 151 -42.28 38.14 -11.35
CA LYS A 151 -43.25 38.92 -10.54
C LYS A 151 -42.77 40.35 -10.28
N LYS A 152 -41.48 40.55 -10.00
CA LYS A 152 -40.87 41.88 -9.90
C LYS A 152 -41.10 42.69 -11.18
N LEU A 153 -40.84 42.11 -12.36
CA LEU A 153 -41.06 42.78 -13.65
C LEU A 153 -42.53 43.17 -13.84
N TYR A 154 -43.46 42.29 -13.47
CA TYR A 154 -44.89 42.60 -13.49
C TYR A 154 -45.25 43.78 -12.57
N LEU A 155 -44.76 43.79 -11.33
CA LEU A 155 -44.98 44.87 -10.37
C LEU A 155 -44.39 46.21 -10.83
N ILE A 156 -43.23 46.19 -11.50
CA ILE A 156 -42.65 47.38 -12.15
C ILE A 156 -43.58 47.91 -13.24
N GLY A 157 -44.17 47.02 -14.05
CA GLY A 157 -45.13 47.38 -15.10
C GLY A 157 -46.42 48.06 -14.60
N LEU A 158 -46.75 47.90 -13.31
CA LEU A 158 -47.91 48.55 -12.67
C LEU A 158 -47.64 49.99 -12.21
N GLY A 159 -46.40 50.49 -12.33
CA GLY A 159 -46.04 51.85 -11.92
C GLY A 159 -46.23 52.10 -10.42
N ILE A 160 -46.85 53.24 -10.05
CA ILE A 160 -47.02 53.67 -8.64
C ILE A 160 -47.87 52.65 -7.85
N LEU A 161 -48.84 52.00 -8.50
CA LEU A 161 -49.71 51.00 -7.86
C LEU A 161 -48.95 49.72 -7.45
N GLY A 162 -47.77 49.47 -8.02
CA GLY A 162 -46.94 48.29 -7.71
C GLY A 162 -45.95 48.49 -6.55
N LEU A 163 -45.73 49.72 -6.08
CA LEU A 163 -44.68 50.07 -5.10
C LEU A 163 -44.75 49.29 -3.77
N PRO A 164 -45.91 49.12 -3.12
CA PRO A 164 -45.99 48.32 -1.88
C PRO A 164 -45.58 46.85 -2.11
N GLY A 165 -45.95 46.29 -3.27
CA GLY A 165 -45.56 44.93 -3.66
C GLY A 165 -44.07 44.80 -3.93
N LEU A 166 -43.42 45.83 -4.50
CA LEU A 166 -41.98 45.84 -4.78
C LEU A 166 -41.13 45.81 -3.50
N ILE A 167 -41.57 46.47 -2.42
CA ILE A 167 -40.86 46.43 -1.12
C ILE A 167 -40.88 45.03 -0.54
N ALA A 168 -42.05 44.38 -0.51
CA ALA A 168 -42.16 42.98 -0.07
C ALA A 168 -41.37 42.04 -0.98
N MET A 169 -41.35 42.30 -2.29
CA MET A 169 -40.61 41.51 -3.27
C MET A 169 -39.09 41.61 -3.07
N ALA A 170 -38.56 42.76 -2.66
CA ALA A 170 -37.13 42.92 -2.39
C ALA A 170 -36.63 41.98 -1.28
N VAL A 171 -37.41 41.80 -0.22
CA VAL A 171 -37.08 40.88 0.88
C VAL A 171 -37.08 39.43 0.39
N LEU A 172 -38.10 39.03 -0.37
CA LEU A 172 -38.20 37.67 -0.92
C LEU A 172 -37.07 37.36 -1.93
N LEU A 173 -36.70 38.34 -2.77
CA LEU A 173 -35.58 38.20 -3.70
C LEU A 173 -34.24 38.05 -2.97
N SER A 174 -34.01 38.84 -1.90
CA SER A 174 -32.80 38.71 -1.08
C SER A 174 -32.70 37.31 -0.48
N GLN A 175 -33.78 36.82 0.14
CA GLN A 175 -33.80 35.48 0.74
C GLN A 175 -33.57 34.36 -0.29
N ALA A 176 -34.18 34.49 -1.47
CA ALA A 176 -33.99 33.52 -2.55
C ALA A 176 -32.55 33.53 -3.10
N GLN A 177 -31.95 34.72 -3.25
CA GLN A 177 -30.54 34.86 -3.66
C GLN A 177 -29.59 34.28 -2.61
N ASP A 178 -29.82 34.57 -1.33
CA ASP A 178 -29.00 34.04 -0.23
C ASP A 178 -29.06 32.51 -0.19
N LYS A 179 -30.24 31.93 -0.42
CA LYS A 179 -30.44 30.48 -0.51
C LYS A 179 -29.67 29.87 -1.69
N VAL A 180 -29.74 30.48 -2.87
CA VAL A 180 -28.97 30.05 -4.06
C VAL A 180 -27.47 30.11 -3.78
N ASN A 181 -26.97 31.24 -3.28
CA ASN A 181 -25.56 31.45 -2.97
C ASN A 181 -25.04 30.43 -1.93
N SER A 182 -25.85 30.14 -0.91
CA SER A 182 -25.51 29.13 0.11
C SER A 182 -25.42 27.72 -0.48
N LEU A 183 -26.39 27.33 -1.32
CA LEU A 183 -26.39 26.01 -1.97
C LEU A 183 -25.21 25.87 -2.94
N GLU A 184 -24.89 26.90 -3.73
CA GLU A 184 -23.71 26.91 -4.60
C GLU A 184 -22.41 26.79 -3.80
N GLY A 185 -22.30 27.50 -2.67
CA GLY A 185 -21.16 27.41 -1.77
C GLY A 185 -20.98 25.99 -1.19
N GLN A 186 -22.08 25.36 -0.76
CA GLN A 186 -22.07 23.99 -0.26
C GLN A 186 -21.65 22.98 -1.36
N ILE A 187 -22.19 23.11 -2.57
CA ILE A 187 -21.83 22.25 -3.70
C ILE A 187 -20.33 22.38 -4.03
N LYS A 188 -19.80 23.61 -4.13
CA LYS A 188 -18.38 23.85 -4.39
C LYS A 188 -17.48 23.25 -3.29
N SER A 189 -17.87 23.42 -2.03
CA SER A 189 -17.16 22.83 -0.89
C SER A 189 -17.12 21.30 -0.98
N LEU A 190 -18.26 20.66 -1.23
CA LEU A 190 -18.32 19.20 -1.39
C LEU A 190 -17.55 18.70 -2.62
N GLN A 191 -17.57 19.42 -3.74
CA GLN A 191 -16.75 19.08 -4.91
C GLN A 191 -15.26 19.12 -4.59
N SER A 192 -14.81 20.14 -3.85
CA SER A 192 -13.42 20.21 -3.36
C SER A 192 -13.08 19.02 -2.47
N GLN A 193 -13.98 18.63 -1.54
CA GLN A 193 -13.77 17.47 -0.68
C GLN A 193 -13.71 16.16 -1.48
N ILE A 194 -14.55 15.98 -2.51
CA ILE A 194 -14.49 14.80 -3.39
C ILE A 194 -13.15 14.75 -4.13
N ASN A 195 -12.68 15.86 -4.68
CA ASN A 195 -11.41 15.89 -5.41
C ASN A 195 -10.23 15.55 -4.50
N GLN A 196 -10.24 16.06 -3.25
CA GLN A 196 -9.24 15.71 -2.24
C GLN A 196 -9.32 14.23 -1.85
N GLN A 197 -10.52 13.69 -1.64
CA GLN A 197 -10.70 12.28 -1.31
C GLN A 197 -10.29 11.35 -2.45
N GLN A 198 -10.60 11.69 -3.71
CA GLN A 198 -10.15 10.92 -4.87
C GLN A 198 -8.63 10.89 -4.92
N SER A 199 -7.98 12.06 -4.77
CA SER A 199 -6.52 12.14 -4.72
C SER A 199 -5.94 11.30 -3.58
N PHE A 200 -6.53 11.36 -2.38
CA PHE A 200 -6.11 10.58 -1.22
C PHE A 200 -6.27 9.07 -1.45
N ARG A 201 -7.41 8.66 -2.02
CA ARG A 201 -7.69 7.27 -2.36
C ARG A 201 -6.72 6.74 -3.42
N ASP A 202 -6.40 7.54 -4.42
CA ASP A 202 -5.46 7.14 -5.48
C ASP A 202 -4.07 6.91 -4.87
N GLN A 203 -3.62 7.77 -3.94
CA GLN A 203 -2.37 7.55 -3.21
C GLN A 203 -2.44 6.33 -2.27
N THR A 204 -3.57 6.09 -1.61
CA THR A 204 -3.77 4.87 -0.80
C THR A 204 -3.73 3.61 -1.67
N SER A 205 -4.26 3.68 -2.89
CA SER A 205 -4.19 2.59 -3.86
C SER A 205 -2.76 2.35 -4.35
N HIS A 206 -1.99 3.41 -4.59
CA HIS A 206 -0.57 3.29 -4.91
C HIS A 206 0.20 2.67 -3.74
N PHE A 207 -0.09 3.06 -2.50
CA PHE A 207 0.56 2.51 -1.31
C PHE A 207 0.27 1.02 -1.14
N SER A 208 -0.96 0.57 -1.40
CA SER A 208 -1.30 -0.86 -1.45
C SER A 208 -0.59 -1.59 -2.60
N GLY A 209 -0.41 -0.92 -3.74
CA GLY A 209 0.42 -1.41 -4.84
C GLY A 209 1.88 -1.61 -4.44
N ASP A 210 2.49 -0.62 -3.79
CA ASP A 210 3.86 -0.69 -3.27
C ASP A 210 4.00 -1.80 -2.21
N MET A 211 3.01 -1.94 -1.34
CA MET A 211 2.94 -3.05 -0.37
C MET A 211 2.88 -4.43 -1.06
N SER A 212 2.13 -4.54 -2.16
CA SER A 212 2.03 -5.78 -2.93
C SER A 212 3.36 -6.13 -3.61
N ASP A 213 4.05 -5.13 -4.19
CA ASP A 213 5.39 -5.34 -4.74
C ASP A 213 6.40 -5.76 -3.66
N LEU A 214 6.30 -5.17 -2.46
CA LEU A 214 7.13 -5.54 -1.31
C LEU A 214 6.87 -6.98 -0.85
N ILE A 215 5.61 -7.40 -0.77
CA ILE A 215 5.22 -8.79 -0.48
C ILE A 215 5.84 -9.74 -1.51
N ASP A 216 5.77 -9.40 -2.80
CA ASP A 216 6.35 -10.21 -3.86
C ASP A 216 7.88 -10.33 -3.71
N LYS A 217 8.58 -9.23 -3.39
CA LYS A 217 10.04 -9.25 -3.19
C LYS A 217 10.43 -10.09 -1.96
N VAL A 218 9.76 -9.90 -0.83
CA VAL A 218 9.99 -10.73 0.37
C VAL A 218 9.66 -12.19 0.09
N GLY A 219 8.60 -12.47 -0.67
CA GLY A 219 8.22 -13.80 -1.09
C GLY A 219 9.28 -14.50 -1.95
N LYS A 220 9.95 -13.78 -2.87
CA LYS A 220 11.06 -14.33 -3.65
C LYS A 220 12.24 -14.76 -2.78
N ILE A 221 12.64 -13.91 -1.83
CA ILE A 221 13.70 -14.23 -0.87
C ILE A 221 13.33 -15.48 -0.06
N ASN A 222 12.07 -15.56 0.41
CA ASN A 222 11.57 -16.73 1.14
C ASN A 222 11.61 -18.01 0.28
N ASN A 223 11.18 -17.93 -0.98
CA ASN A 223 11.20 -19.07 -1.90
C ASN A 223 12.62 -19.56 -2.17
N SER A 224 13.57 -18.66 -2.45
CA SER A 224 14.98 -19.05 -2.63
C SER A 224 15.56 -19.71 -1.37
N LEU A 225 15.27 -19.19 -0.17
CA LEU A 225 15.73 -19.84 1.07
C LEU A 225 15.09 -21.22 1.29
N GLN A 226 13.82 -21.40 0.90
CA GLN A 226 13.16 -22.70 0.94
C GLN A 226 13.80 -23.70 -0.03
N PHE A 227 14.18 -23.26 -1.24
CA PHE A 227 14.93 -24.11 -2.17
C PHE A 227 16.29 -24.49 -1.63
N VAL A 228 17.05 -23.54 -1.06
CA VAL A 228 18.32 -23.82 -0.37
C VAL A 228 18.09 -24.88 0.72
N SER A 229 17.10 -24.67 1.58
CA SER A 229 16.81 -25.61 2.68
C SER A 229 16.44 -27.01 2.16
N SER A 230 15.62 -27.10 1.11
CA SER A 230 15.24 -28.37 0.48
C SER A 230 16.44 -29.07 -0.15
N ASP A 231 17.30 -28.34 -0.85
CA ASP A 231 18.49 -28.91 -1.49
C ASP A 231 19.47 -29.44 -0.44
N LEU A 232 19.64 -28.73 0.68
CA LEU A 232 20.43 -29.22 1.81
C LEU A 232 19.85 -30.52 2.41
N VAL A 233 18.52 -30.61 2.56
CA VAL A 233 17.86 -31.85 3.03
C VAL A 233 18.10 -33.00 2.04
N ASN A 234 17.92 -32.75 0.75
CA ASN A 234 18.13 -33.76 -0.29
C ASN A 234 19.59 -34.22 -0.33
N ALA A 235 20.55 -33.32 -0.18
CA ALA A 235 21.96 -33.66 -0.08
C ALA A 235 22.26 -34.59 1.12
N LEU A 236 21.66 -34.34 2.29
CA LEU A 236 21.80 -35.24 3.44
C LEU A 236 21.22 -36.63 3.17
N ASN A 237 20.01 -36.69 2.60
CA ASN A 237 19.35 -37.95 2.26
C ASN A 237 20.18 -38.80 1.28
N ASP A 238 20.80 -38.16 0.28
CA ASP A 238 21.68 -38.85 -0.67
C ASP A 238 22.98 -39.31 -0.02
N LEU A 239 23.55 -38.54 0.91
CA LEU A 239 24.73 -38.95 1.67
C LEU A 239 24.43 -40.14 2.59
N ASP A 240 23.22 -40.24 3.15
CA ASP A 240 22.76 -41.42 3.90
C ASP A 240 22.65 -42.66 3.01
N GLN A 241 22.29 -42.48 1.74
CA GLN A 241 22.26 -43.55 0.73
C GLN A 241 23.61 -43.80 0.06
N SER A 242 24.70 -43.20 0.57
CA SER A 242 26.05 -43.26 -0.01
C SER A 242 26.16 -42.74 -1.45
N ASN A 243 25.21 -41.92 -1.90
CA ASN A 243 25.17 -41.31 -3.22
C ASN A 243 25.83 -39.91 -3.22
N LYS A 244 27.16 -39.91 -3.07
CA LYS A 244 27.96 -38.68 -2.98
C LYS A 244 27.85 -37.79 -4.25
N ALA A 245 27.63 -38.38 -5.41
CA ALA A 245 27.47 -37.64 -6.67
C ALA A 245 26.17 -36.82 -6.71
N ALA A 246 25.05 -37.41 -6.30
CA ALA A 246 23.77 -36.69 -6.26
C ALA A 246 23.77 -35.58 -5.19
N ALA A 247 24.36 -35.84 -4.02
CA ALA A 247 24.56 -34.80 -3.00
C ALA A 247 25.34 -33.58 -3.52
N LYS A 248 26.36 -33.79 -4.38
CA LYS A 248 27.11 -32.70 -5.03
C LYS A 248 26.22 -31.84 -5.93
N VAL A 249 25.28 -32.46 -6.64
CA VAL A 249 24.33 -31.75 -7.51
C VAL A 249 23.42 -30.85 -6.69
N PHE A 250 22.84 -31.37 -5.60
CA PHE A 250 22.00 -30.57 -4.71
C PHE A 250 22.77 -29.41 -4.05
N LEU A 251 24.01 -29.62 -3.62
CA LEU A 251 24.84 -28.53 -3.09
C LEU A 251 25.18 -27.46 -4.14
N THR A 252 25.33 -27.88 -5.40
CA THR A 252 25.52 -26.94 -6.52
C THR A 252 24.24 -26.11 -6.76
N ALA A 253 23.08 -26.75 -6.70
CA ALA A 253 21.78 -26.07 -6.79
C ALA A 253 21.58 -25.08 -5.64
N ALA A 254 21.82 -25.50 -4.39
CA ALA A 254 21.78 -24.63 -3.22
C ALA A 254 22.70 -23.41 -3.38
N SER A 255 23.91 -23.58 -3.93
CA SER A 255 24.82 -22.47 -4.19
C SER A 255 24.26 -21.45 -5.20
N MET A 256 23.50 -21.89 -6.21
CA MET A 256 22.86 -20.98 -7.16
C MET A 256 21.70 -20.23 -6.50
N GLU A 257 20.88 -20.92 -5.71
CA GLU A 257 19.76 -20.31 -4.99
C GLU A 257 20.20 -19.29 -3.94
N ILE A 258 21.34 -19.54 -3.25
CA ILE A 258 21.94 -18.55 -2.35
C ILE A 258 22.33 -17.28 -3.11
N ASN A 259 22.87 -17.39 -4.33
CA ASN A 259 23.20 -16.22 -5.15
C ASN A 259 21.96 -15.42 -5.54
N THR A 260 20.90 -16.12 -5.96
CA THR A 260 19.59 -15.50 -6.27
C THR A 260 19.04 -14.76 -5.05
N MET A 261 19.04 -15.41 -3.88
CA MET A 261 18.59 -14.82 -2.62
C MET A 261 19.39 -13.56 -2.26
N LEU A 262 20.71 -13.59 -2.41
CA LEU A 262 21.57 -12.43 -2.15
C LEU A 262 21.32 -11.28 -3.14
N GLN A 263 21.03 -11.58 -4.40
CA GLN A 263 20.69 -10.59 -5.40
C GLN A 263 19.32 -9.95 -5.11
N ASP A 264 18.33 -10.75 -4.75
CA ASP A 264 16.98 -10.26 -4.44
C ASP A 264 16.94 -9.45 -3.13
N ALA A 265 17.81 -9.77 -2.17
CA ALA A 265 17.98 -9.03 -0.92
C ALA A 265 19.00 -7.88 -0.99
N SER A 266 19.73 -7.73 -2.10
CA SER A 266 20.61 -6.55 -2.31
C SER A 266 19.82 -5.25 -2.33
#